data_AF-A0A949X8G2-F1
#
_entry.id   AF-A0A949X8G2-F1
#
_cell.length_a   1.000
_cell.length_b   1.000
_cell.length_c   1.000
_cell.angle_alpha   90.00
_cell.angle_beta   90.00
_cell.angle_gamma   90.00
#
_symmetry.space_group_name_H-M   'P 1'
#
loop_
_entity.id
_entity.type
_entity.pdbx_description
1 polymer ?
#
loop_
_entity_poly.entity_id
_entity_poly.type
_entity_poly.pdbx_seq_one_letter_code
_entity_poly.pdbx_strand_id
1 'polypeptide(L)'
;MSENKSSSKKSKTPVAKSRVVIEGEGRDEWGNRYFKFSVVGSDHDIPPISVEQLLNDPKPLFTALGNAGWNAFIPKVRNQLLGKLQKRKPKASSFEVVTRLGWNSGAFVLADKVVGHPKKRLEKALGDLDQAMLQKYRAKGTLKQWQEKIAVPCSGNSRLMFAVSLAFTGPILPFVRGPRAGGFQIWGPAETGKTTAAMVAGSVWGCHRREGRREKGFAESWNSTKNKIEVTALAHNHTLLILDETKGAGGSDRQRAEVVTLVVFGLAECTEKERLTNATPARSWRCYFLSTSNLSLAQLGRRGKVAIDEAHLGRLADIPLPSNGRGIYEKLHGFADWRTSFRCLAAPQPQVLRHGRQEICAKIGRQETCRPAKAPELLEGGARGLSGGASVRAAARGSAPSQPKYRSLRYDLCCWQPRDQVRHPPLGSQKPVACHSKLPARRLASRE
;
A
#
# COMPACT_ATOMS: atom_id res chain seq x y z
N MET A 1 74.35 26.98 21.07
CA MET A 1 74.34 27.49 19.68
C MET A 1 73.87 26.38 18.75
N SER A 2 73.06 26.78 17.75
CA SER A 2 72.54 26.03 16.58
C SER A 2 71.63 24.81 16.79
N GLU A 3 70.32 25.08 16.89
CA GLU A 3 69.25 24.17 16.46
C GLU A 3 69.29 24.00 14.93
N ASN A 4 69.29 22.76 14.45
CA ASN A 4 69.15 22.42 13.04
C ASN A 4 67.67 22.09 12.75
N LYS A 5 66.94 23.02 12.13
CA LYS A 5 65.55 22.81 11.69
C LYS A 5 65.54 22.05 10.36
N SER A 6 65.29 20.74 10.40
CA SER A 6 64.92 19.97 9.21
C SER A 6 63.44 20.20 8.89
N SER A 7 63.17 20.83 7.75
CA SER A 7 61.84 21.03 7.19
C SER A 7 61.28 19.73 6.62
N SER A 8 60.22 19.18 7.21
CA SER A 8 59.35 18.22 6.51
C SER A 8 58.04 18.91 6.11
N LYS A 9 57.98 19.33 4.84
CA LYS A 9 56.73 19.74 4.19
C LYS A 9 55.86 18.49 4.02
N LYS A 10 54.94 18.22 4.94
CA LYS A 10 53.84 17.28 4.70
C LYS A 10 52.91 17.88 3.65
N SER A 11 52.89 17.29 2.45
CA SER A 11 51.90 17.59 1.42
C SER A 11 50.51 17.25 1.96
N LYS A 12 49.69 18.27 2.20
CA LYS A 12 48.26 18.08 2.47
C LYS A 12 47.58 17.75 1.14
N THR A 13 47.17 16.50 0.97
CA THR A 13 46.18 16.11 -0.03
C THR A 13 44.95 17.02 0.16
N PRO A 14 44.48 17.74 -0.87
CA PRO A 14 43.37 18.67 -0.70
C PRO A 14 42.10 17.87 -0.42
N VAL A 15 41.59 17.98 0.81
CA VAL A 15 40.25 17.51 1.15
C VAL A 15 39.28 18.28 0.27
N ALA A 16 38.65 17.59 -0.70
CA ALA A 16 37.67 18.20 -1.59
C ALA A 16 36.57 18.84 -0.75
N LYS A 17 36.44 20.17 -0.82
CA LYS A 17 35.37 20.90 -0.11
C LYS A 17 34.03 20.41 -0.65
N SER A 18 33.22 19.77 0.20
CA SER A 18 31.85 19.34 -0.14
C SER A 18 31.07 20.52 -0.73
N ARG A 19 30.72 20.44 -2.01
CA ARG A 19 30.01 21.50 -2.74
C ARG A 19 28.60 21.04 -3.09
N VAL A 20 27.62 21.91 -2.91
CA VAL A 20 26.24 21.69 -3.37
C VAL A 20 26.12 22.02 -4.85
N VAL A 21 25.48 21.13 -5.60
CA VAL A 21 25.14 21.27 -7.02
C VAL A 21 23.62 21.32 -7.15
N ILE A 22 23.12 22.20 -8.02
CA ILE A 22 21.70 22.24 -8.40
C ILE A 22 21.57 21.46 -9.71
N GLU A 23 21.09 20.23 -9.64
CA GLU A 23 21.02 19.30 -10.78
C GLU A 23 20.08 19.81 -11.86
N GLY A 24 18.94 20.35 -11.45
CA GLY A 24 17.91 20.76 -12.38
C GLY A 24 16.69 21.36 -11.72
N GLU A 25 15.75 21.73 -12.58
CA GLU A 25 14.42 22.20 -12.21
C GLU A 25 13.40 21.19 -12.75
N GLY A 26 12.35 20.98 -11.96
CA GLY A 26 11.24 20.12 -12.31
C GLY A 26 9.91 20.76 -11.96
N ARG A 27 8.82 20.11 -12.39
CA ARG A 27 7.46 20.48 -12.02
C ARG A 27 6.67 19.25 -11.60
N ASP A 28 5.77 19.43 -10.65
CA ASP A 28 4.82 18.38 -10.26
C ASP A 28 3.60 18.34 -11.19
N GLU A 29 2.68 17.42 -10.91
CA GLU A 29 1.41 17.26 -11.62
C GLU A 29 0.48 18.49 -11.56
N TRP A 30 0.73 19.44 -10.67
CA TRP A 30 -0.04 20.69 -10.52
C TRP A 30 0.70 21.91 -11.08
N GLY A 31 1.90 21.72 -11.64
CA GLY A 31 2.70 22.78 -12.25
C GLY A 31 3.58 23.55 -11.27
N ASN A 32 3.62 23.17 -9.98
CA ASN A 32 4.48 23.78 -8.98
C ASN A 32 5.94 23.48 -9.29
N ARG A 33 6.82 24.44 -9.02
CA ARG A 33 8.24 24.36 -9.37
C ARG A 33 9.06 23.73 -8.24
N TYR A 34 10.02 22.90 -8.63
CA TYR A 34 10.95 22.22 -7.73
C TYR A 34 12.39 22.33 -8.18
N PHE A 35 13.31 22.29 -7.21
CA PHE A 35 14.74 22.17 -7.43
C PHE A 35 15.27 20.85 -6.89
N LYS A 36 16.13 20.18 -7.67
CA LYS A 36 16.89 19.01 -7.21
C LYS A 36 18.32 19.42 -6.88
N PHE A 37 18.81 18.95 -5.74
CA PHE A 37 20.16 19.23 -5.26
C PHE A 37 20.93 17.93 -5.05
N SER A 38 22.25 18.01 -5.15
CA SER A 38 23.18 16.95 -4.74
C SER A 38 24.42 17.54 -4.10
N VAL A 39 25.13 16.71 -3.32
CA VAL A 39 26.40 17.07 -2.69
C VAL A 39 27.50 16.29 -3.38
N VAL A 40 28.53 16.98 -3.88
CA VAL A 40 29.66 16.34 -4.55
C VAL A 40 30.34 15.35 -3.60
N GLY A 41 30.50 14.10 -4.06
CA GLY A 41 31.10 13.01 -3.28
C GLY A 41 30.12 12.31 -2.33
N SER A 42 28.81 12.56 -2.44
CA SER A 42 27.78 11.90 -1.65
C SER A 42 26.84 11.11 -2.54
N ASP A 43 26.57 9.85 -2.16
CA ASP A 43 25.56 9.01 -2.78
C ASP A 43 24.17 9.20 -2.14
N HIS A 44 24.04 10.13 -1.18
CA HIS A 44 22.78 10.39 -0.52
C HIS A 44 21.82 11.11 -1.47
N ASP A 45 20.75 10.43 -1.86
CA ASP A 45 19.68 11.03 -2.66
C ASP A 45 18.89 12.06 -1.83
N ILE A 46 18.78 13.29 -2.36
CA ILE A 46 18.05 14.39 -1.72
C ILE A 46 16.76 14.63 -2.50
N PRO A 47 15.56 14.45 -1.92
CA PRO A 47 14.31 14.71 -2.61
C PRO A 47 14.25 16.14 -3.19
N PRO A 48 13.60 16.34 -4.34
CA PRO A 48 13.42 17.68 -4.87
C PRO A 48 12.58 18.52 -3.89
N ILE A 49 12.93 19.80 -3.76
CA ILE A 49 12.28 20.74 -2.82
C ILE A 49 11.49 21.77 -3.63
N SER A 50 10.25 22.05 -3.22
CA SER A 50 9.39 23.01 -3.92
C SER A 50 9.84 24.46 -3.65
N VAL A 51 9.51 25.36 -4.58
CA VAL A 51 9.71 26.80 -4.37
C VAL A 51 8.91 27.30 -3.17
N GLU A 52 7.68 26.81 -2.98
CA GLU A 52 6.85 27.14 -1.83
C GLU A 52 7.52 26.76 -0.51
N GLN A 53 8.05 25.53 -0.42
CA GLN A 53 8.76 25.08 0.78
C GLN A 53 10.02 25.91 1.04
N LEU A 54 10.78 26.26 0.00
CA LEU A 54 11.95 27.13 0.13
C LEU A 54 11.61 28.52 0.71
N LEU A 55 10.45 29.07 0.36
CA LEU A 55 10.00 30.38 0.82
C LEU A 55 9.46 30.32 2.25
N ASN A 56 8.69 29.28 2.57
CA ASN A 56 7.99 29.16 3.86
C ASN A 56 8.87 28.56 4.97
N ASP A 57 9.58 27.46 4.68
CA ASP A 57 10.51 26.82 5.61
C ASP A 57 11.65 26.10 4.87
N PRO A 58 12.81 26.75 4.67
CA PRO A 58 13.95 26.12 4.00
C PRO A 58 14.77 25.19 4.91
N LYS A 59 14.45 25.06 6.20
CA LYS A 59 15.23 24.22 7.14
C LYS A 59 15.31 22.75 6.70
N PRO A 60 14.25 22.09 6.18
CA PRO A 60 14.33 20.71 5.72
C PRO A 60 15.36 20.50 4.60
N LEU A 61 15.50 21.46 3.67
CA LEU A 61 16.55 21.41 2.65
C LEU A 61 17.94 21.36 3.30
N PHE A 62 18.20 22.28 4.25
CA PHE A 62 19.51 22.37 4.89
C PHE A 62 19.83 21.15 5.74
N THR A 63 18.83 20.56 6.41
CA THR A 63 18.97 19.28 7.11
C THR A 63 19.30 18.16 6.14
N ALA A 64 18.60 18.06 5.00
CA ALA A 64 18.87 17.03 4.00
C ALA A 64 20.27 17.17 3.38
N LEU A 65 20.69 18.39 3.04
CA LEU A 65 22.05 18.65 2.56
C LEU A 65 23.11 18.35 3.63
N GLY A 66 22.84 18.67 4.90
CA GLY A 66 23.69 18.33 6.03
C GLY A 66 23.90 16.83 6.19
N ASN A 67 22.81 16.05 6.16
CA ASN A 67 22.84 14.59 6.19
C ASN A 67 23.55 13.98 4.97
N ALA A 68 23.53 14.68 3.82
CA ALA A 68 24.28 14.32 2.63
C ALA A 68 25.77 14.74 2.69
N GLY A 69 26.24 15.35 3.78
CA GLY A 69 27.65 15.70 4.00
C GLY A 69 28.03 17.15 3.68
N TRP A 70 27.05 18.03 3.43
CA TRP A 70 27.30 19.47 3.30
C TRP A 70 27.12 20.20 4.64
N ASN A 71 28.24 20.46 5.32
CA ASN A 71 28.25 21.16 6.60
C ASN A 71 27.98 22.66 6.45
N ALA A 72 26.71 23.04 6.46
CA ALA A 72 26.25 24.43 6.45
C ALA A 72 25.53 24.79 7.76
N PHE A 73 26.24 24.72 8.89
CA PHE A 73 25.67 25.07 10.20
C PHE A 73 25.48 26.59 10.40
N ILE A 74 26.28 27.40 9.69
CA ILE A 74 26.28 28.87 9.82
C ILE A 74 25.28 29.50 8.83
N PRO A 75 24.43 30.46 9.25
CA PRO A 75 23.46 31.12 8.38
C PRO A 75 24.06 31.76 7.12
N LYS A 76 25.25 32.36 7.23
CA LYS A 76 25.96 32.95 6.08
C LYS A 76 26.18 31.96 4.94
N VAL A 77 26.55 30.72 5.25
CA VAL A 77 26.78 29.66 4.25
C VAL A 77 25.46 29.22 3.60
N ARG A 78 24.39 29.11 4.39
CA ARG A 78 23.04 28.82 3.90
C ARG A 78 22.52 29.91 2.97
N ASN A 79 22.69 31.18 3.34
CA ASN A 79 22.26 32.34 2.56
C ASN A 79 23.02 32.47 1.24
N GLN A 80 24.28 32.02 1.18
CA GLN A 80 25.02 31.95 -0.09
C GLN A 80 24.36 31.00 -1.10
N LEU A 81 23.80 29.87 -0.65
CA LEU A 81 23.07 28.95 -1.53
C LEU A 81 21.76 29.58 -2.01
N LEU A 82 21.00 30.23 -1.13
CA LEU A 82 19.78 30.95 -1.49
C LEU A 82 20.04 32.09 -2.48
N GLY A 83 21.11 32.87 -2.27
CA GLY A 83 21.53 33.91 -3.21
C GLY A 83 21.91 33.37 -4.59
N LYS A 84 22.47 32.15 -4.67
CA LYS A 84 22.73 31.47 -5.96
C LYS A 84 21.43 31.07 -6.66
N LEU A 85 20.43 30.62 -5.92
CA LEU A 85 19.11 30.28 -6.48
C LEU A 85 18.39 31.53 -6.99
N GLN A 86 18.43 32.63 -6.24
CA GLN A 86 17.80 33.90 -6.64
C GLN A 86 18.36 34.44 -7.96
N LYS A 87 19.67 34.29 -8.20
CA LYS A 87 20.33 34.75 -9.44
C LYS A 87 20.11 33.83 -10.64
N ARG A 88 19.51 32.66 -10.45
CA ARG A 88 19.33 31.66 -11.51
C ARG A 88 18.09 31.99 -12.34
N LYS A 89 18.24 32.04 -13.67
CA LYS A 89 17.11 32.14 -14.58
C LYS A 89 16.31 30.83 -14.60
N PRO A 90 14.97 30.86 -14.57
CA PRO A 90 14.15 29.66 -14.70
C PRO A 90 14.53 28.85 -15.93
N LYS A 91 14.75 27.54 -15.76
CA LYS A 91 15.04 26.63 -16.87
C LYS A 91 13.82 25.78 -17.21
N ALA A 92 13.82 25.23 -18.43
CA ALA A 92 12.85 24.21 -18.81
C ALA A 92 12.94 23.00 -17.87
N SER A 93 11.78 22.37 -17.62
CA SER A 93 11.67 21.22 -16.72
C SER A 93 12.45 20.02 -17.24
N SER A 94 13.51 19.67 -16.52
CA SER A 94 14.44 18.56 -16.80
C SER A 94 13.97 17.21 -16.25
N PHE A 95 13.07 17.23 -15.26
CA PHE A 95 12.45 16.06 -14.65
C PHE A 95 11.04 16.41 -14.18
N GLU A 96 10.20 15.41 -13.97
CA GLU A 96 8.87 15.59 -13.37
C GLU A 96 8.92 15.16 -11.90
N VAL A 97 8.17 15.88 -11.07
CA VAL A 97 8.10 15.61 -9.63
C VAL A 97 6.81 14.88 -9.33
N VAL A 98 6.93 13.80 -8.57
CA VAL A 98 5.80 13.00 -8.10
C VAL A 98 5.63 13.19 -6.61
N THR A 99 4.50 13.80 -6.25
CA THR A 99 4.11 14.12 -4.86
C THR A 99 3.12 13.11 -4.29
N ARG A 100 2.59 12.21 -5.12
CA ARG A 100 1.65 11.14 -4.75
C ARG A 100 2.08 9.78 -5.30
N LEU A 101 1.58 8.72 -4.68
CA LEU A 101 1.71 7.35 -5.17
C LEU A 101 0.71 7.04 -6.29
N GLY A 102 0.92 5.93 -6.99
CA GLY A 102 0.05 5.44 -8.06
C GLY A 102 0.44 5.99 -9.43
N TRP A 103 -0.50 5.95 -10.38
CA TRP A 103 -0.30 6.46 -11.73
C TRP A 103 0.07 7.94 -11.78
N ASN A 104 1.22 8.23 -12.39
CA ASN A 104 1.69 9.57 -12.71
C ASN A 104 2.61 9.50 -13.94
N SER A 105 2.41 10.42 -14.90
CA SER A 105 3.25 10.53 -16.11
C SER A 105 3.54 9.23 -16.86
N GLY A 106 2.52 8.37 -17.02
CA GLY A 106 2.63 7.09 -17.73
C GLY A 106 3.41 6.00 -16.98
N ALA A 107 3.64 6.18 -15.68
CA ALA A 107 4.26 5.19 -14.82
C ALA A 107 3.47 5.04 -13.51
N PHE A 108 3.56 3.87 -12.89
CA PHE A 108 2.99 3.60 -11.58
C PHE A 108 4.07 3.79 -10.51
N VAL A 109 3.90 4.79 -9.65
CA VAL A 109 4.85 5.20 -8.63
C VAL A 109 4.53 4.54 -7.28
N LEU A 110 5.45 3.74 -6.78
CA LEU A 110 5.47 3.22 -5.41
C LEU A 110 6.56 3.94 -4.62
N ALA A 111 6.50 3.85 -3.29
CA ALA A 111 7.52 4.46 -2.44
C ALA A 111 8.92 3.89 -2.71
N ASP A 112 9.02 2.58 -2.96
CA ASP A 112 10.27 1.86 -3.20
C ASP A 112 10.65 1.74 -4.69
N LYS A 113 9.71 1.96 -5.62
CA LYS A 113 9.96 1.68 -7.05
C LYS A 113 9.05 2.49 -7.98
N VAL A 114 9.52 2.77 -9.19
CA VAL A 114 8.69 3.25 -10.31
C VAL A 114 8.53 2.11 -11.32
N VAL A 115 7.31 1.84 -11.76
CA VAL A 115 6.98 0.79 -12.74
C VAL A 115 6.43 1.44 -14.01
N GLY A 116 7.13 1.25 -15.13
CA GLY A 116 6.76 1.85 -16.41
C GLY A 116 7.93 2.61 -17.03
N HIS A 117 7.66 3.31 -18.14
CA HIS A 117 8.66 4.07 -18.90
C HIS A 117 8.17 5.51 -19.09
N PRO A 118 8.32 6.36 -18.06
CA PRO A 118 7.91 7.76 -18.17
C PRO A 118 8.77 8.49 -19.22
N LYS A 119 8.20 9.47 -19.91
CA LYS A 119 8.92 10.25 -20.95
C LYS A 119 10.07 11.07 -20.38
N LYS A 120 9.91 11.56 -19.16
CA LYS A 120 10.93 12.28 -18.39
C LYS A 120 11.32 11.46 -17.16
N ARG A 121 12.51 11.72 -16.65
CA ARG A 121 12.94 11.23 -15.34
C ARG A 121 11.94 11.69 -14.27
N LEU A 122 11.52 10.78 -13.40
CA LEU A 122 10.63 11.08 -12.26
C LEU A 122 11.44 11.21 -10.97
N GLU A 123 11.18 12.27 -10.22
CA GLU A 123 11.76 12.53 -8.90
C GLU A 123 10.67 12.54 -7.82
N LYS A 124 10.88 11.78 -6.74
CA LYS A 124 9.87 11.57 -5.69
C LYS A 124 9.97 12.65 -4.60
N ALA A 125 8.91 13.46 -4.45
CA ALA A 125 8.72 14.41 -3.36
C ALA A 125 7.59 13.96 -2.41
N LEU A 126 7.77 12.79 -1.79
CA LEU A 126 6.72 12.15 -0.97
C LEU A 126 6.81 12.53 0.52
N GLY A 127 7.49 13.63 0.87
CA GLY A 127 7.78 14.03 2.25
C GLY A 127 6.53 14.31 3.09
N ASP A 128 5.46 14.79 2.45
CA ASP A 128 4.22 15.19 3.12
C ASP A 128 3.21 14.04 3.31
N LEU A 129 3.59 12.83 2.89
CA LEU A 129 2.81 11.61 3.11
C LEU A 129 3.20 10.92 4.42
N ASP A 130 2.40 9.93 4.85
CA ASP A 130 2.73 9.11 6.02
C ASP A 130 4.02 8.30 5.78
N GLN A 131 5.12 8.80 6.35
CA GLN A 131 6.45 8.19 6.21
C GLN A 131 6.51 6.77 6.80
N ALA A 132 5.74 6.47 7.84
CA ALA A 132 5.69 5.13 8.42
C ALA A 132 5.03 4.14 7.44
N MET A 133 4.00 4.58 6.70
CA MET A 133 3.37 3.80 5.65
C MET A 133 4.24 3.65 4.41
N LEU A 134 4.90 4.72 3.95
CA LEU A 134 5.84 4.64 2.82
C LEU A 134 6.92 3.59 3.08
N GLN A 135 7.40 3.48 4.32
CA GLN A 135 8.37 2.46 4.73
C GLN A 135 7.83 1.04 4.69
N LYS A 136 6.53 0.79 4.57
CA LYS A 136 5.97 -0.57 4.45
C LYS A 136 5.98 -1.09 3.00
N TYR A 137 6.01 -0.20 2.01
CA TYR A 137 6.18 -0.60 0.61
C TYR A 137 7.56 -1.20 0.41
N ARG A 138 7.64 -2.52 0.49
CA ARG A 138 8.87 -3.29 0.33
C ARG A 138 8.51 -4.63 -0.24
N ALA A 139 9.42 -5.21 -1.00
CA ALA A 139 9.29 -6.58 -1.48
C ALA A 139 10.38 -7.47 -0.88
N LYS A 140 10.02 -8.73 -0.57
CA LYS A 140 10.98 -9.76 -0.16
C LYS A 140 10.45 -11.13 -0.61
N GLY A 141 11.35 -12.06 -0.95
CA GLY A 141 10.98 -13.33 -1.59
C GLY A 141 10.73 -13.22 -3.09
N THR A 142 10.18 -14.29 -3.68
CA THR A 142 9.86 -14.38 -5.12
C THR A 142 8.36 -14.43 -5.38
N LEU A 143 7.95 -14.16 -6.62
CA LEU A 143 6.54 -14.27 -7.02
C LEU A 143 6.04 -15.71 -6.93
N LYS A 144 6.84 -16.67 -7.39
CA LYS A 144 6.53 -18.11 -7.31
C LYS A 144 6.25 -18.54 -5.86
N GLN A 145 7.12 -18.12 -4.95
CA GLN A 145 6.92 -18.39 -3.51
C GLN A 145 5.62 -17.78 -2.97
N TRP A 146 5.31 -16.52 -3.31
CA TRP A 146 4.04 -15.91 -2.91
C TRP A 146 2.83 -16.64 -3.50
N GLN A 147 2.91 -17.08 -4.76
CA GLN A 147 1.85 -17.86 -5.39
C GLN A 147 1.63 -19.19 -4.66
N GLU A 148 2.69 -19.94 -4.38
CA GLU A 148 2.64 -21.23 -3.70
C GLU A 148 2.14 -21.12 -2.25
N LYS A 149 2.61 -20.11 -1.50
CA LYS A 149 2.33 -19.99 -0.06
C LYS A 149 1.12 -19.15 0.30
N ILE A 150 0.74 -18.18 -0.53
CA ILE A 150 -0.36 -17.26 -0.25
C ILE A 150 -1.51 -17.49 -1.25
N ALA A 151 -1.25 -17.41 -2.55
CA ALA A 151 -2.33 -17.45 -3.54
C ALA A 151 -3.01 -18.83 -3.62
N VAL A 152 -2.24 -19.93 -3.62
CA VAL A 152 -2.77 -21.29 -3.69
C VAL A 152 -3.72 -21.60 -2.51
N PRO A 153 -3.36 -21.33 -1.24
CA PRO A 153 -4.29 -21.48 -0.12
C PRO A 153 -5.52 -20.55 -0.15
N CYS A 154 -5.49 -19.46 -0.93
CA CYS A 154 -6.69 -18.63 -1.10
C CYS A 154 -7.73 -19.30 -2.01
N SER A 155 -7.33 -20.20 -2.90
CA SER A 155 -8.22 -20.78 -3.93
C SER A 155 -9.40 -21.55 -3.33
N GLY A 156 -10.62 -21.12 -3.62
CA GLY A 156 -11.83 -21.75 -3.06
C GLY A 156 -12.15 -21.33 -1.62
N ASN A 157 -11.40 -20.37 -1.05
CA ASN A 157 -11.76 -19.64 0.16
C ASN A 157 -12.29 -18.25 -0.24
N SER A 158 -13.59 -18.04 -0.27
CA SER A 158 -14.20 -16.85 -0.91
C SER A 158 -13.75 -15.54 -0.29
N ARG A 159 -13.56 -15.49 1.04
CA ARG A 159 -13.15 -14.27 1.76
C ARG A 159 -11.69 -13.93 1.50
N LEU A 160 -10.83 -14.95 1.37
CA LEU A 160 -9.43 -14.77 0.98
C LEU A 160 -9.29 -14.35 -0.48
N MET A 161 -10.02 -15.01 -1.39
CA MET A 161 -10.06 -14.62 -2.81
C MET A 161 -10.55 -13.19 -2.98
N PHE A 162 -11.61 -12.81 -2.27
CA PHE A 162 -12.12 -11.45 -2.26
C PHE A 162 -11.06 -10.44 -1.78
N ALA A 163 -10.40 -10.72 -0.65
CA ALA A 163 -9.40 -9.83 -0.07
C ALA A 163 -8.20 -9.61 -1.02
N VAL A 164 -7.68 -10.68 -1.64
CA VAL A 164 -6.62 -10.59 -2.66
C VAL A 164 -7.09 -9.83 -3.90
N SER A 165 -8.31 -10.10 -4.38
CA SER A 165 -8.87 -9.42 -5.56
C SER A 165 -9.03 -7.93 -5.31
N LEU A 166 -9.56 -7.55 -4.14
CA LEU A 166 -9.69 -6.17 -3.71
C LEU A 166 -8.33 -5.46 -3.67
N ALA A 167 -7.28 -6.14 -3.21
CA ALA A 167 -5.92 -5.58 -3.18
C ALA A 167 -5.41 -5.18 -4.58
N PHE A 168 -5.81 -5.87 -5.65
CA PHE A 168 -5.41 -5.56 -7.02
C PHE A 168 -6.28 -4.52 -7.73
N THR A 169 -7.39 -4.08 -7.11
CA THR A 169 -8.27 -3.09 -7.74
C THR A 169 -7.61 -1.72 -7.88
N GLY A 170 -6.77 -1.31 -6.91
CA GLY A 170 -6.16 0.03 -6.84
C GLY A 170 -5.56 0.52 -8.16
N PRO A 171 -4.65 -0.23 -8.81
CA PRO A 171 -4.08 0.14 -10.10
C PRO A 171 -5.08 0.25 -11.24
N ILE A 172 -6.20 -0.46 -11.16
CA ILE A 172 -7.23 -0.50 -12.20
C ILE A 172 -8.22 0.66 -12.00
N LEU A 173 -8.42 1.11 -10.76
CA LEU A 173 -9.42 2.12 -10.41
C LEU A 173 -9.44 3.28 -11.39
N PRO A 174 -8.32 3.96 -11.70
CA PRO A 174 -8.29 5.13 -12.58
C PRO A 174 -9.00 4.98 -13.92
N PHE A 175 -9.00 3.77 -14.46
CA PHE A 175 -9.50 3.45 -15.80
C PHE A 175 -10.96 3.03 -15.82
N VAL A 176 -11.60 2.88 -14.65
CA VAL A 176 -12.99 2.42 -14.53
C VAL A 176 -13.95 3.62 -14.37
N ARG A 177 -15.13 3.53 -14.99
CA ARG A 177 -16.25 4.48 -14.85
C ARG A 177 -17.18 4.06 -13.71
N GLY A 178 -17.87 5.01 -13.07
CA GLY A 178 -18.79 4.76 -11.95
C GLY A 178 -18.25 5.27 -10.61
N PRO A 179 -18.96 5.03 -9.49
CA PRO A 179 -18.54 5.45 -8.14
C PRO A 179 -17.19 4.84 -7.74
N ARG A 180 -16.27 5.67 -7.26
CA ARG A 180 -14.82 5.35 -7.15
C ARG A 180 -14.34 5.28 -5.71
N ALA A 181 -15.27 5.13 -4.77
CA ALA A 181 -15.05 5.35 -3.35
C ALA A 181 -15.84 4.34 -2.52
N GLY A 182 -15.30 4.02 -1.35
CA GLY A 182 -15.93 3.13 -0.37
C GLY A 182 -14.99 2.05 0.14
N GLY A 183 -15.55 1.13 0.91
CA GLY A 183 -14.82 0.03 1.47
C GLY A 183 -15.69 -1.18 1.73
N PHE A 184 -15.03 -2.24 2.12
CA PHE A 184 -15.65 -3.52 2.43
C PHE A 184 -15.23 -3.94 3.82
N GLN A 185 -16.17 -4.42 4.62
CA GLN A 185 -15.92 -4.86 5.98
C GLN A 185 -16.16 -6.36 6.11
N ILE A 186 -15.11 -7.12 6.36
CA ILE A 186 -15.30 -8.52 6.77
C ILE A 186 -15.71 -8.50 8.24
N TRP A 187 -16.89 -9.04 8.55
CA TRP A 187 -17.41 -9.07 9.92
C TRP A 187 -17.82 -10.46 10.38
N GLY A 188 -17.75 -10.68 11.69
CA GLY A 188 -18.14 -11.92 12.36
C GLY A 188 -17.43 -12.10 13.70
N PRO A 189 -17.66 -13.19 14.44
CA PRO A 189 -17.07 -13.41 15.76
C PRO A 189 -15.56 -13.28 15.80
N ALA A 190 -14.99 -12.99 16.98
CA ALA A 190 -13.55 -12.96 17.19
C ALA A 190 -12.90 -14.30 16.79
N GLU A 191 -11.60 -14.28 16.50
CA GLU A 191 -10.82 -15.48 16.17
C GLU A 191 -11.32 -16.28 14.96
N THR A 192 -11.92 -15.61 13.98
CA THR A 192 -12.43 -16.25 12.74
C THR A 192 -11.51 -16.07 11.53
N GLY A 193 -10.32 -15.51 11.73
CA GLY A 193 -9.32 -15.30 10.68
C GLY A 193 -9.48 -14.01 9.86
N LYS A 194 -10.34 -13.07 10.26
CA LYS A 194 -10.53 -11.79 9.55
C LYS A 194 -9.22 -11.00 9.37
N THR A 195 -8.40 -10.92 10.43
CA THR A 195 -7.07 -10.30 10.37
C THR A 195 -6.15 -11.04 9.39
N THR A 196 -6.31 -12.35 9.17
CA THR A 196 -5.58 -13.07 8.10
C THR A 196 -5.98 -12.60 6.72
N ALA A 197 -7.27 -12.38 6.47
CA ALA A 197 -7.70 -11.84 5.19
C ALA A 197 -7.08 -10.44 4.94
N ALA A 198 -7.01 -9.60 5.98
CA ALA A 198 -6.31 -8.33 5.95
C ALA A 198 -4.80 -8.49 5.67
N MET A 199 -4.10 -9.42 6.34
CA MET A 199 -2.69 -9.70 6.09
C MET A 199 -2.43 -10.22 4.68
N VAL A 200 -3.27 -11.13 4.20
CA VAL A 200 -3.19 -11.72 2.85
C VAL A 200 -3.37 -10.64 1.79
N ALA A 201 -4.37 -9.76 1.93
CA ALA A 201 -4.53 -8.61 1.04
C ALA A 201 -3.33 -7.66 1.11
N GLY A 202 -2.83 -7.38 2.31
CA GLY A 202 -1.66 -6.53 2.53
C GLY A 202 -0.37 -7.07 1.92
N SER A 203 -0.20 -8.39 1.87
CA SER A 203 0.98 -9.06 1.31
C SER A 203 1.21 -8.79 -0.19
N VAL A 204 0.19 -8.30 -0.89
CA VAL A 204 0.29 -7.80 -2.26
C VAL A 204 1.18 -6.56 -2.34
N TRP A 205 1.12 -5.69 -1.34
CA TRP A 205 1.71 -4.34 -1.39
C TRP A 205 2.97 -4.18 -0.57
N GLY A 206 3.03 -4.77 0.62
CA GLY A 206 4.08 -4.44 1.57
C GLY A 206 4.05 -5.22 2.87
N CYS A 207 4.98 -4.91 3.75
CA CYS A 207 5.00 -5.42 5.13
C CYS A 207 5.74 -4.47 6.06
N HIS A 208 5.42 -4.51 7.35
CA HIS A 208 6.11 -3.73 8.37
C HIS A 208 7.60 -4.14 8.52
N ARG A 209 8.51 -3.16 8.61
CA ARG A 209 9.96 -3.41 8.75
C ARG A 209 10.33 -4.01 10.13
N ARG A 210 9.74 -3.46 11.19
CA ARG A 210 10.00 -3.89 12.58
C ARG A 210 9.41 -5.28 12.84
N GLU A 211 10.24 -6.18 13.35
CA GLU A 211 9.90 -7.59 13.60
C GLU A 211 8.67 -7.75 14.50
N GLY A 212 8.61 -7.05 15.64
CA GLY A 212 7.47 -7.08 16.56
C GLY A 212 6.18 -6.40 16.08
N ARG A 213 6.15 -5.90 14.83
CA ARG A 213 4.94 -5.35 14.20
C ARG A 213 4.63 -6.01 12.85
N ARG A 214 5.32 -7.08 12.49
CA ARG A 214 5.05 -7.86 11.26
C ARG A 214 3.68 -8.50 11.27
N GLU A 215 3.12 -8.76 12.44
CA GLU A 215 1.80 -9.37 12.63
C GLU A 215 0.65 -8.57 12.00
N LYS A 216 0.79 -7.25 11.85
CA LYS A 216 -0.20 -6.43 11.11
C LYS A 216 0.14 -6.29 9.62
N GLY A 217 1.31 -6.74 9.19
CA GLY A 217 1.75 -6.66 7.80
C GLY A 217 1.67 -5.24 7.23
N PHE A 218 0.90 -5.07 6.16
CA PHE A 218 0.61 -3.79 5.54
C PHE A 218 -0.55 -3.04 6.20
N ALA A 219 -1.38 -3.72 6.99
CA ALA A 219 -2.58 -3.15 7.60
C ALA A 219 -2.28 -2.10 8.68
N GLU A 220 -3.21 -1.19 8.84
CA GLU A 220 -3.27 -0.17 9.88
C GLU A 220 -4.34 -0.50 10.92
N SER A 221 -4.24 0.12 12.09
CA SER A 221 -5.16 -0.08 13.19
C SER A 221 -6.32 0.90 13.11
N TRP A 222 -7.55 0.46 13.39
CA TRP A 222 -8.68 1.39 13.62
C TRP A 222 -8.47 2.30 14.84
N ASN A 223 -7.57 1.94 15.76
CA ASN A 223 -7.08 2.84 16.80
C ASN A 223 -6.19 3.94 16.21
N SER A 224 -6.85 4.93 15.58
CA SER A 224 -6.25 6.07 14.91
C SER A 224 -7.27 7.21 14.84
N THR A 225 -6.80 8.43 14.67
CA THR A 225 -7.69 9.58 14.46
C THR A 225 -8.11 9.69 13.00
N LYS A 226 -9.28 10.30 12.73
CA LYS A 226 -9.76 10.55 11.36
C LYS A 226 -8.70 11.24 10.51
N ASN A 227 -8.08 12.31 11.03
CA ASN A 227 -7.05 13.07 10.32
C ASN A 227 -5.84 12.21 9.95
N LYS A 228 -5.40 11.33 10.86
CA LYS A 228 -4.30 10.41 10.55
C LYS A 228 -4.71 9.39 9.49
N ILE A 229 -5.95 8.91 9.50
CA ILE A 229 -6.48 8.00 8.48
C ILE A 229 -6.55 8.69 7.09
N GLU A 230 -6.92 9.97 7.02
CA GLU A 230 -6.89 10.74 5.76
C GLU A 230 -5.46 10.84 5.19
N VAL A 231 -4.46 11.19 6.03
CA VAL A 231 -3.04 11.21 5.62
C VAL A 231 -2.55 9.80 5.22
N THR A 232 -3.00 8.77 5.93
CA THR A 232 -2.73 7.36 5.60
C THR A 232 -3.32 7.01 4.24
N ALA A 233 -4.53 7.46 3.91
CA ALA A 233 -5.20 7.19 2.64
C ALA A 233 -4.44 7.80 1.45
N LEU A 234 -3.84 8.98 1.61
CA LEU A 234 -2.93 9.55 0.60
C LEU A 234 -1.73 8.64 0.30
N ALA A 235 -1.18 7.99 1.33
CA ALA A 235 -0.12 6.98 1.18
C ALA A 235 -0.62 5.64 0.60
N HIS A 236 -1.90 5.52 0.27
CA HIS A 236 -2.50 4.37 -0.40
C HIS A 236 -3.13 4.70 -1.75
N ASN A 237 -2.85 5.88 -2.33
CA ASN A 237 -3.39 6.26 -3.61
C ASN A 237 -3.13 5.20 -4.71
N HIS A 238 -4.18 4.75 -5.39
CA HIS A 238 -4.19 3.66 -6.37
C HIS A 238 -3.67 2.30 -5.83
N THR A 239 -3.76 2.08 -4.52
CA THR A 239 -3.49 0.79 -3.87
C THR A 239 -4.68 0.41 -2.96
N LEU A 240 -4.48 -0.40 -1.92
CA LEU A 240 -5.51 -0.80 -0.96
C LEU A 240 -5.17 -0.29 0.44
N LEU A 241 -6.07 0.50 1.04
CA LEU A 241 -6.01 0.81 2.47
C LEU A 241 -6.61 -0.35 3.28
N ILE A 242 -6.00 -0.72 4.40
CA ILE A 242 -6.52 -1.79 5.26
C ILE A 242 -6.57 -1.29 6.71
N LEU A 243 -7.76 -1.35 7.31
CA LEU A 243 -8.02 -0.95 8.69
C LEU A 243 -8.50 -2.18 9.49
N ASP A 244 -7.65 -2.68 10.38
CA ASP A 244 -7.90 -3.89 11.14
C ASP A 244 -8.48 -3.57 12.54
N GLU A 245 -9.53 -4.31 12.88
CA GLU A 245 -10.22 -4.40 14.18
C GLU A 245 -10.90 -3.10 14.64
N THR A 246 -12.16 -2.89 14.22
CA THR A 246 -13.01 -1.75 14.64
C THR A 246 -13.18 -1.63 16.16
N LYS A 247 -12.95 -2.69 16.95
CA LYS A 247 -12.93 -2.60 18.43
C LYS A 247 -11.88 -1.59 18.93
N GLY A 248 -10.82 -1.33 18.16
CA GLY A 248 -9.82 -0.33 18.47
C GLY A 248 -10.24 1.12 18.22
N ALA A 249 -11.38 1.38 17.56
CA ALA A 249 -11.78 2.73 17.12
C ALA A 249 -12.23 3.66 18.27
N GLY A 250 -12.51 3.14 19.46
CA GLY A 250 -13.02 3.94 20.57
C GLY A 250 -13.19 3.14 21.87
N GLY A 251 -13.25 3.85 22.99
CA GLY A 251 -13.35 3.24 24.33
C GLY A 251 -14.74 2.67 24.64
N SER A 252 -15.81 3.30 24.13
CA SER A 252 -17.20 2.86 24.29
C SER A 252 -17.84 2.41 22.97
N ASP A 253 -18.94 1.65 23.04
CA ASP A 253 -19.68 1.24 21.83
C ASP A 253 -20.18 2.45 21.02
N ARG A 254 -20.59 3.54 21.71
CA ARG A 254 -21.01 4.78 21.06
C ARG A 254 -19.86 5.46 20.33
N GLN A 255 -18.73 5.68 21.00
CA GLN A 255 -17.55 6.29 20.38
C GLN A 255 -17.07 5.47 19.18
N ARG A 256 -17.06 4.13 19.30
CA ARG A 256 -16.71 3.24 18.18
C ARG A 256 -17.61 3.44 16.98
N ALA A 257 -18.93 3.44 17.17
CA ALA A 257 -19.88 3.66 16.09
C ALA A 257 -19.72 5.05 15.45
N GLU A 258 -19.57 6.11 16.26
CA GLU A 258 -19.35 7.48 15.77
C GLU A 258 -18.06 7.60 14.94
N VAL A 259 -16.94 7.05 15.44
CA VAL A 259 -15.63 7.08 14.75
C VAL A 259 -15.67 6.30 13.43
N VAL A 260 -16.23 5.08 13.44
CA VAL A 260 -16.33 4.26 12.23
C VAL A 260 -17.18 4.98 11.18
N THR A 261 -18.35 5.48 11.54
CA THR A 261 -19.20 6.25 10.64
C THR A 261 -18.48 7.48 10.07
N LEU A 262 -17.82 8.27 10.92
CA LEU A 262 -17.10 9.47 10.49
C LEU A 262 -15.97 9.15 9.49
N VAL A 263 -15.22 8.08 9.75
CA VAL A 263 -14.13 7.64 8.87
C VAL A 263 -14.67 7.08 7.55
N VAL A 264 -15.76 6.31 7.57
CA VAL A 264 -16.39 5.77 6.36
C VAL A 264 -16.80 6.89 5.40
N PHE A 265 -17.42 7.95 5.93
CA PHE A 265 -17.77 9.13 5.12
C PHE A 265 -16.53 9.88 4.63
N GLY A 266 -15.57 10.17 5.52
CA GLY A 266 -14.35 10.88 5.14
C GLY A 266 -13.54 10.14 4.07
N LEU A 267 -13.39 8.83 4.18
CA LEU A 267 -12.70 8.02 3.16
C LEU A 267 -13.46 8.00 1.82
N ALA A 268 -14.79 8.07 1.86
CA ALA A 268 -15.62 8.10 0.66
C ALA A 268 -15.55 9.44 -0.09
N GLU A 269 -15.21 10.54 0.59
CA GLU A 269 -15.00 11.86 -0.04
C GLU A 269 -13.78 11.87 -0.97
N CYS A 270 -12.81 10.97 -0.75
CA CYS A 270 -11.58 10.85 -1.57
C CYS A 270 -10.68 12.09 -1.56
N THR A 271 -10.91 13.02 -0.64
CA THR A 271 -10.19 14.28 -0.48
C THR A 271 -9.99 14.57 1.00
N GLU A 272 -8.84 15.13 1.34
CA GLU A 272 -8.64 15.65 2.70
C GLU A 272 -9.65 16.75 3.01
N LYS A 273 -10.07 16.83 4.27
CA LYS A 273 -10.92 17.95 4.69
C LYS A 273 -10.16 19.27 4.57
N GLU A 274 -10.71 20.20 3.81
CA GLU A 274 -10.16 21.55 3.68
C GLU A 274 -10.11 22.28 5.03
N ARG A 275 -9.07 23.08 5.21
CA ARG A 275 -8.89 23.94 6.39
C ARG A 275 -8.62 25.35 5.90
N LEU A 276 -9.16 26.33 6.63
CA LEU A 276 -8.93 27.76 6.39
C LEU A 276 -7.43 28.13 6.32
N THR A 277 -6.56 27.37 6.99
CA THR A 277 -5.11 27.59 7.02
C THR A 277 -4.34 26.94 5.87
N ASN A 278 -4.99 26.15 5.01
CA ASN A 278 -4.30 25.45 3.93
C ASN A 278 -4.09 26.42 2.76
N ALA A 279 -2.84 26.79 2.51
CA ALA A 279 -2.46 27.57 1.32
C ALA A 279 -2.55 26.76 0.02
N THR A 280 -2.62 25.42 0.12
CA THR A 280 -2.67 24.48 -1.00
C THR A 280 -4.04 23.80 -1.13
N PRO A 281 -4.45 23.42 -2.36
CA PRO A 281 -5.68 22.68 -2.58
C PRO A 281 -5.72 21.37 -1.79
N ALA A 282 -6.91 20.93 -1.38
CA ALA A 282 -7.08 19.65 -0.71
C ALA A 282 -6.47 18.49 -1.52
N ARG A 283 -5.62 17.71 -0.85
CA ARG A 283 -5.02 16.53 -1.48
C ARG A 283 -6.07 15.45 -1.60
N SER A 284 -5.99 14.68 -2.69
CA SER A 284 -6.93 13.60 -2.98
C SER A 284 -6.24 12.26 -3.07
N TRP A 285 -6.99 11.22 -2.70
CA TRP A 285 -6.63 9.82 -2.89
C TRP A 285 -7.71 9.09 -3.68
N ARG A 286 -7.36 7.92 -4.18
CA ARG A 286 -8.28 7.01 -4.83
C ARG A 286 -7.88 5.58 -4.50
N CYS A 287 -8.56 5.01 -3.52
CA CYS A 287 -8.38 3.63 -3.10
C CYS A 287 -9.68 3.10 -2.51
N TYR A 288 -9.92 1.80 -2.64
CA TYR A 288 -10.83 1.12 -1.73
C TYR A 288 -10.14 0.88 -0.39
N PHE A 289 -10.93 0.66 0.65
CA PHE A 289 -10.41 0.17 1.93
C PHE A 289 -11.05 -1.14 2.36
N LEU A 290 -10.25 -2.00 3.01
CA LEU A 290 -10.70 -3.22 3.65
C LEU A 290 -10.74 -3.00 5.16
N SER A 291 -11.88 -3.25 5.78
CA SER A 291 -12.09 -3.20 7.22
C SER A 291 -12.30 -4.61 7.79
N THR A 292 -11.94 -4.82 9.06
CA THR A 292 -12.34 -6.01 9.82
C THR A 292 -13.07 -5.61 11.10
N SER A 293 -14.14 -6.33 11.43
CA SER A 293 -14.99 -6.01 12.58
C SER A 293 -15.58 -7.25 13.25
N ASN A 294 -15.84 -7.18 14.55
CA ASN A 294 -16.58 -8.24 15.25
C ASN A 294 -18.10 -8.13 15.08
N LEU A 295 -18.59 -6.96 14.64
CA LEU A 295 -19.99 -6.63 14.46
C LEU A 295 -20.19 -6.01 13.09
N SER A 296 -21.36 -6.24 12.48
CA SER A 296 -21.73 -5.48 11.28
C SER A 296 -21.85 -3.98 11.59
N LEU A 297 -21.79 -3.13 10.57
CA LEU A 297 -21.96 -1.68 10.74
C LEU A 297 -23.30 -1.35 11.40
N ALA A 298 -24.37 -2.03 10.99
CA ALA A 298 -25.70 -1.88 11.60
C ALA A 298 -25.74 -2.37 13.06
N GLN A 299 -24.99 -3.42 13.41
CA GLN A 299 -24.88 -3.87 14.81
C GLN A 299 -24.07 -2.90 15.66
N LEU A 300 -22.98 -2.33 15.13
CA LEU A 300 -22.20 -1.27 15.78
C LEU A 300 -23.09 -0.05 16.07
N GLY A 301 -23.82 0.43 15.07
CA GLY A 301 -24.76 1.54 15.22
C GLY A 301 -25.80 1.30 16.30
N ARG A 302 -26.45 0.13 16.29
CA ARG A 302 -27.44 -0.24 17.32
C ARG A 302 -26.85 -0.26 18.73
N ARG A 303 -25.68 -0.89 18.94
CA ARG A 303 -25.02 -0.91 20.25
C ARG A 303 -24.58 0.48 20.71
N GLY A 304 -24.08 1.28 19.77
CA GLY A 304 -23.64 2.65 20.03
C GLY A 304 -24.75 3.68 20.13
N LYS A 305 -26.02 3.31 19.84
CA LYS A 305 -27.14 4.23 19.66
C LYS A 305 -26.84 5.34 18.63
N VAL A 306 -26.19 4.95 17.53
CA VAL A 306 -25.86 5.80 16.38
C VAL A 306 -26.70 5.34 15.19
N ALA A 307 -27.39 6.28 14.54
CA ALA A 307 -28.17 5.98 13.35
C ALA A 307 -27.25 5.56 12.19
N ILE A 308 -27.57 4.41 11.57
CA ILE A 308 -26.89 3.89 10.39
C ILE A 308 -27.97 3.70 9.33
N ASP A 309 -27.80 4.37 8.20
CA ASP A 309 -28.73 4.34 7.07
C ASP A 309 -28.10 3.69 5.83
N GLU A 310 -28.84 3.70 4.72
CA GLU A 310 -28.37 3.16 3.43
C GLU A 310 -27.15 3.91 2.87
N ALA A 311 -26.97 5.19 3.18
CA ALA A 311 -25.82 5.96 2.74
C ALA A 311 -24.53 5.51 3.44
N HIS A 312 -24.63 5.04 4.68
CA HIS A 312 -23.53 4.40 5.40
C HIS A 312 -23.19 3.04 4.79
N LEU A 313 -24.20 2.19 4.60
CA LEU A 313 -24.05 0.83 4.06
C LEU A 313 -23.58 0.82 2.60
N GLY A 314 -23.94 1.84 1.83
CA GLY A 314 -23.44 2.04 0.47
C GLY A 314 -21.97 2.45 0.39
N ARG A 315 -21.37 2.96 1.48
CA ARG A 315 -19.96 3.36 1.56
C ARG A 315 -19.10 2.31 2.26
N LEU A 316 -19.67 1.50 3.15
CA LEU A 316 -19.02 0.37 3.78
C LEU A 316 -19.91 -0.87 3.70
N ALA A 317 -19.61 -1.74 2.73
CA ALA A 317 -20.37 -2.95 2.52
C ALA A 317 -19.91 -4.05 3.49
N ASP A 318 -20.82 -4.56 4.31
CA ASP A 318 -20.56 -5.68 5.23
C ASP A 318 -20.53 -7.02 4.48
N ILE A 319 -19.42 -7.73 4.59
CA ILE A 319 -19.19 -9.07 4.06
C ILE A 319 -19.21 -10.05 5.24
N PRO A 320 -20.26 -10.88 5.38
CA PRO A 320 -20.33 -11.87 6.45
C PRO A 320 -19.31 -12.99 6.21
N LEU A 321 -19.05 -13.80 7.23
CA LEU A 321 -18.32 -15.06 7.09
C LEU A 321 -19.08 -16.07 6.21
N PRO A 322 -18.39 -17.02 5.56
CA PRO A 322 -19.04 -18.12 4.83
C PRO A 322 -19.93 -18.94 5.77
N SER A 323 -21.13 -19.29 5.31
CA SER A 323 -22.10 -20.08 6.08
C SER A 323 -21.61 -21.51 6.37
N ASN A 324 -20.81 -22.07 5.48
CA ASN A 324 -20.26 -23.43 5.56
C ASN A 324 -18.75 -23.47 5.87
N GLY A 325 -18.14 -22.33 6.24
CA GLY A 325 -16.71 -22.24 6.51
C GLY A 325 -16.38 -22.26 8.00
N ARG A 326 -15.13 -22.61 8.31
CA ARG A 326 -14.53 -22.48 9.63
C ARG A 326 -13.93 -21.08 9.75
N GLY A 327 -14.75 -20.11 10.16
CA GLY A 327 -14.36 -18.70 10.07
C GLY A 327 -14.30 -18.26 8.61
N ILE A 328 -13.20 -17.66 8.15
CA ILE A 328 -13.02 -17.27 6.74
C ILE A 328 -12.63 -18.42 5.79
N TYR A 329 -12.49 -19.66 6.28
CA TYR A 329 -11.97 -20.80 5.52
C TYR A 329 -13.07 -21.79 5.13
N GLU A 330 -13.40 -21.90 3.84
CA GLU A 330 -14.19 -23.00 3.28
C GLU A 330 -13.33 -24.22 2.91
N LYS A 331 -12.03 -24.03 2.62
CA LYS A 331 -11.07 -25.07 2.27
C LYS A 331 -9.76 -24.91 3.07
N LEU A 332 -9.24 -26.03 3.56
CA LEU A 332 -8.00 -26.07 4.35
C LEU A 332 -6.77 -26.53 3.58
N HIS A 333 -6.88 -26.93 2.31
CA HIS A 333 -5.73 -27.25 1.44
C HIS A 333 -4.69 -28.21 2.07
N GLY A 334 -5.14 -29.22 2.82
CA GLY A 334 -4.26 -30.19 3.47
C GLY A 334 -3.72 -29.76 4.84
N PHE A 335 -4.04 -28.57 5.34
CA PHE A 335 -3.78 -28.21 6.74
C PHE A 335 -4.74 -28.96 7.67
N ALA A 336 -4.20 -29.45 8.79
CA ALA A 336 -4.97 -30.20 9.79
C ALA A 336 -6.14 -29.38 10.38
N ASP A 337 -5.92 -28.08 10.60
CA ASP A 337 -6.94 -27.15 11.05
C ASP A 337 -6.74 -25.73 10.49
N TRP A 338 -7.77 -24.89 10.66
CA TRP A 338 -7.74 -23.50 10.20
C TRP A 338 -6.73 -22.64 10.97
N ARG A 339 -6.38 -23.01 12.21
CA ARG A 339 -5.37 -22.32 13.03
C ARG A 339 -3.96 -22.54 12.49
N THR A 340 -3.69 -23.72 11.95
CA THR A 340 -2.43 -24.08 11.29
C THR A 340 -2.34 -23.41 9.93
N SER A 341 -3.44 -23.41 9.16
CA SER A 341 -3.55 -22.60 7.93
C SER A 341 -3.33 -21.11 8.23
N PHE A 342 -3.97 -20.58 9.28
CA PHE A 342 -3.73 -19.24 9.80
C PHE A 342 -2.27 -19.03 10.11
N ARG A 343 -1.63 -19.87 10.93
CA ARG A 343 -0.21 -19.72 11.27
C ARG A 343 0.69 -19.80 10.04
N CYS A 344 0.33 -20.55 9.01
CA CYS A 344 1.09 -20.59 7.76
C CYS A 344 0.99 -19.26 6.99
N LEU A 345 -0.22 -18.71 6.87
CA LEU A 345 -0.51 -17.45 6.16
C LEU A 345 -0.13 -16.19 6.96
N ALA A 346 -0.25 -16.26 8.27
CA ALA A 346 -0.01 -15.20 9.26
C ALA A 346 1.39 -15.27 9.89
N ALA A 347 2.11 -16.39 9.72
CA ALA A 347 3.53 -16.40 10.04
C ALA A 347 4.16 -15.18 9.36
N PRO A 348 5.15 -14.54 9.99
CA PRO A 348 5.91 -13.45 9.39
C PRO A 348 6.74 -13.99 8.23
N GLN A 349 6.06 -14.50 7.20
CA GLN A 349 6.65 -14.96 5.97
C GLN A 349 7.15 -13.69 5.30
N PRO A 350 8.45 -13.61 5.02
CA PRO A 350 9.04 -12.45 4.37
C PRO A 350 8.60 -12.30 2.90
N GLN A 351 7.52 -12.95 2.47
CA GLN A 351 7.15 -13.09 1.07
C GLN A 351 6.12 -12.02 0.73
N VAL A 352 6.61 -10.81 0.50
CA VAL A 352 5.79 -9.77 -0.12
C VAL A 352 5.91 -9.91 -1.62
N LEU A 353 4.80 -9.78 -2.33
CA LEU A 353 4.73 -9.93 -3.77
C LEU A 353 5.73 -9.04 -4.51
N ARG A 354 6.92 -9.58 -4.83
CA ARG A 354 8.00 -8.80 -5.46
C ARG A 354 7.68 -8.47 -6.91
N HIS A 355 7.13 -9.41 -7.67
CA HIS A 355 6.88 -9.23 -9.11
C HIS A 355 5.40 -9.07 -9.46
N GLY A 356 4.46 -9.69 -8.74
CA GLY A 356 3.04 -9.65 -9.14
C GLY A 356 2.40 -8.26 -9.10
N ARG A 357 2.69 -7.43 -8.09
CA ARG A 357 2.24 -6.02 -8.08
C ARG A 357 2.84 -5.21 -9.24
N GLN A 358 4.08 -5.52 -9.62
CA GLN A 358 4.78 -4.83 -10.71
C GLN A 358 4.27 -5.28 -12.07
N GLU A 359 4.03 -6.58 -12.24
CA GLU A 359 3.56 -7.16 -13.49
C GLU A 359 2.15 -6.70 -13.83
N ILE A 360 1.27 -6.57 -12.83
CA ILE A 360 -0.07 -6.03 -13.04
C ILE A 360 0.01 -4.56 -13.45
N CYS A 361 0.74 -3.72 -12.72
CA CYS A 361 0.90 -2.31 -13.11
C CYS A 361 1.58 -2.20 -14.49
N ALA A 362 2.59 -3.00 -14.79
CA ALA A 362 3.25 -2.99 -16.09
C ALA A 362 2.32 -3.46 -17.22
N LYS A 363 1.49 -4.49 -17.00
CA LYS A 363 0.51 -4.97 -17.97
C LYS A 363 -0.57 -3.92 -18.24
N ILE A 364 -1.09 -3.28 -17.19
CA ILE A 364 -2.06 -2.19 -17.32
C ILE A 364 -1.45 -1.02 -18.11
N GLY A 365 -0.24 -0.59 -17.76
CA GLY A 365 0.45 0.50 -18.46
C GLY A 365 0.77 0.21 -19.92
N ARG A 366 1.03 -1.07 -20.27
CA ARG A 366 1.16 -1.51 -21.68
C ARG A 366 -0.18 -1.56 -22.43
N GLN A 367 -1.28 -1.79 -21.73
CA GLN A 367 -2.62 -1.74 -22.34
C GLN A 367 -3.12 -0.31 -22.49
N GLU A 368 -2.65 0.65 -21.70
CA GLU A 368 -2.92 2.09 -21.91
C GLU A 368 -2.37 2.60 -23.24
N THR A 369 -1.23 2.09 -23.72
CA THR A 369 -0.74 2.37 -25.08
C THR A 369 -1.56 1.65 -26.16
N CYS A 370 -2.40 0.67 -25.76
CA CYS A 370 -3.21 -0.18 -26.63
C CYS A 370 -4.71 -0.17 -26.23
N ARG A 371 -5.37 0.99 -26.40
CA ARG A 371 -6.84 1.23 -26.36
C ARG A 371 -7.57 1.23 -24.99
N PRO A 372 -8.40 2.27 -24.70
CA PRO A 372 -9.28 2.33 -23.52
C PRO A 372 -10.59 1.51 -23.63
N ALA A 373 -10.77 0.66 -24.64
CA ALA A 373 -12.08 0.06 -24.98
C ALA A 373 -12.40 -1.29 -24.30
N LYS A 374 -11.43 -1.97 -23.65
CA LYS A 374 -11.61 -3.37 -23.17
C LYS A 374 -11.72 -3.54 -21.64
N ALA A 375 -11.54 -2.49 -20.86
CA ALA A 375 -11.65 -2.58 -19.39
C ALA A 375 -13.05 -2.99 -18.85
N PRO A 376 -14.18 -2.61 -19.49
CA PRO A 376 -15.51 -2.99 -18.99
C PRO A 376 -15.80 -4.51 -19.06
N GLU A 377 -15.33 -5.21 -20.11
CA GLU A 377 -15.60 -6.65 -20.32
C GLU A 377 -14.97 -7.55 -19.23
N LEU A 378 -13.85 -7.13 -18.63
CA LEU A 378 -13.14 -7.89 -17.59
C LEU A 378 -13.89 -7.92 -16.24
N LEU A 379 -14.70 -6.90 -15.95
CA LEU A 379 -15.45 -6.79 -14.69
C LEU A 379 -16.89 -7.29 -14.82
N GLU A 380 -17.53 -7.13 -15.99
CA GLU A 380 -18.91 -7.59 -16.21
C GLU A 380 -19.08 -9.11 -16.15
N GLY A 381 -18.03 -9.89 -16.43
CA GLY A 381 -18.09 -11.33 -16.26
C GLY A 381 -18.14 -11.78 -14.80
N GLY A 382 -17.45 -11.06 -13.89
CA GLY A 382 -17.29 -11.46 -12.48
C GLY A 382 -18.52 -11.18 -11.61
N ALA A 383 -19.34 -10.19 -11.99
CA ALA A 383 -20.51 -9.78 -11.21
C ALA A 383 -21.73 -10.72 -11.38
N ARG A 384 -21.76 -11.58 -12.41
CA ARG A 384 -22.94 -12.42 -12.71
C ARG A 384 -23.08 -13.68 -11.85
N GLY A 385 -22.17 -13.94 -10.89
CA GLY A 385 -22.15 -15.15 -10.06
C GLY A 385 -22.56 -14.99 -8.60
N LEU A 386 -22.92 -13.79 -8.13
CA LEU A 386 -23.10 -13.49 -6.69
C LEU A 386 -24.54 -13.10 -6.26
N SER A 387 -25.56 -13.29 -7.09
CA SER A 387 -26.94 -13.03 -6.69
C SER A 387 -27.60 -14.27 -6.10
N GLY A 388 -27.31 -14.55 -4.83
CA GLY A 388 -28.06 -15.47 -3.99
C GLY A 388 -28.37 -14.81 -2.65
N GLY A 389 -29.57 -14.24 -2.51
CA GLY A 389 -30.21 -13.98 -1.22
C GLY A 389 -29.74 -12.76 -0.42
N ALA A 390 -29.80 -11.55 -0.98
CA ALA A 390 -30.14 -10.29 -0.28
C ALA A 390 -30.24 -9.18 -1.32
N SER A 391 -31.34 -8.43 -1.33
CA SER A 391 -31.58 -7.32 -2.26
C SER A 391 -30.58 -6.17 -2.04
N VAL A 392 -29.45 -6.18 -2.76
CA VAL A 392 -28.58 -5.01 -2.94
C VAL A 392 -29.08 -4.27 -4.18
N ARG A 393 -30.05 -3.38 -4.00
CA ARG A 393 -30.42 -2.35 -4.98
C ARG A 393 -29.73 -1.04 -4.57
N ALA A 394 -28.42 -0.96 -4.79
CA ALA A 394 -27.70 0.32 -4.68
C ALA A 394 -27.72 0.99 -6.07
N ALA A 395 -28.64 1.93 -6.23
CA ALA A 395 -28.70 2.99 -7.25
C ALA A 395 -28.44 2.60 -8.72
N ALA A 396 -29.45 2.03 -9.37
CA ALA A 396 -29.71 2.26 -10.79
C ALA A 396 -31.15 2.76 -10.94
N ARG A 397 -31.34 4.02 -11.37
CA ARG A 397 -32.65 4.52 -11.79
C ARG A 397 -32.87 4.11 -13.25
N GLY A 398 -34.05 3.53 -13.53
CA GLY A 398 -34.60 3.42 -14.89
C GLY A 398 -34.90 1.99 -15.37
N SER A 399 -36.18 1.61 -15.29
CA SER A 399 -36.91 0.62 -16.14
C SER A 399 -36.56 -0.89 -16.10
N ALA A 400 -37.60 -1.68 -15.80
CA ALA A 400 -37.70 -3.15 -15.73
C ALA A 400 -38.13 -3.78 -17.11
N PRO A 401 -38.52 -5.07 -17.21
CA PRO A 401 -37.85 -6.33 -16.86
C PRO A 401 -37.85 -7.39 -18.01
N SER A 402 -36.94 -8.38 -17.96
CA SER A 402 -37.22 -9.76 -18.42
C SER A 402 -36.10 -10.71 -17.98
N GLN A 403 -36.47 -11.88 -17.42
CA GLN A 403 -35.54 -12.99 -17.16
C GLN A 403 -35.27 -13.76 -18.46
N PRO A 404 -34.11 -14.46 -18.64
CA PRO A 404 -34.07 -15.90 -18.26
C PRO A 404 -32.68 -16.53 -17.93
N LYS A 405 -32.78 -17.66 -17.20
CA LYS A 405 -31.98 -18.92 -17.24
C LYS A 405 -30.50 -18.92 -16.81
N TYR A 406 -30.27 -19.69 -15.74
CA TYR A 406 -28.99 -20.06 -15.15
C TYR A 406 -28.05 -20.79 -16.12
N ARG A 407 -26.79 -20.34 -16.16
CA ARG A 407 -25.64 -21.11 -16.66
C ARG A 407 -24.42 -20.82 -15.79
N SER A 408 -23.85 -21.86 -15.19
CA SER A 408 -22.67 -21.79 -14.32
C SER A 408 -21.43 -21.32 -15.09
N LEU A 409 -20.77 -20.26 -14.62
CA LEU A 409 -19.45 -19.84 -15.10
C LEU A 409 -18.38 -20.20 -14.06
N ARG A 410 -17.56 -21.19 -14.41
CA ARG A 410 -16.27 -21.46 -13.76
C ARG A 410 -15.35 -20.28 -14.05
N TYR A 411 -14.85 -19.64 -13.00
CA TYR A 411 -13.69 -18.77 -13.12
C TYR A 411 -12.43 -19.58 -12.85
N ASP A 412 -11.77 -20.03 -13.92
CA ASP A 412 -10.39 -20.49 -13.88
C ASP A 412 -9.45 -19.29 -13.67
N LEU A 413 -9.31 -18.89 -12.40
CA LEU A 413 -8.15 -18.15 -11.90
C LEU A 413 -6.86 -18.99 -11.92
N CYS A 414 -6.90 -20.18 -12.56
CA CYS A 414 -5.81 -21.14 -12.68
C CYS A 414 -5.07 -21.11 -14.03
N CYS A 415 -5.34 -20.16 -14.94
CA CYS A 415 -4.58 -20.02 -16.19
C CYS A 415 -3.24 -19.27 -16.02
N TRP A 416 -2.48 -19.61 -14.97
CA TRP A 416 -1.03 -19.44 -14.91
C TRP A 416 -0.38 -20.81 -15.09
N GLN A 417 -0.51 -21.38 -16.30
CA GLN A 417 0.33 -22.51 -16.72
C GLN A 417 1.52 -21.96 -17.52
N PRO A 418 2.77 -22.35 -17.19
CA PRO A 418 3.90 -22.17 -18.10
C PRO A 418 3.61 -22.94 -19.38
N ARG A 419 3.58 -22.25 -20.52
CA ARG A 419 3.71 -22.91 -21.82
C ARG A 419 5.14 -23.42 -21.89
N ASP A 420 5.34 -24.67 -21.46
CA ASP A 420 6.37 -25.60 -21.90
C ASP A 420 6.11 -26.94 -21.18
N GLN A 421 5.34 -27.81 -21.83
CA GLN A 421 5.11 -29.18 -21.38
C GLN A 421 6.39 -30.00 -21.56
N VAL A 422 7.14 -30.24 -20.48
CA VAL A 422 8.01 -31.42 -20.40
C VAL A 422 7.14 -32.59 -19.95
N ARG A 423 6.89 -33.54 -20.86
CA ARG A 423 6.19 -34.80 -20.55
C ARG A 423 7.06 -35.64 -19.62
N HIS A 424 6.53 -36.03 -18.46
CA HIS A 424 7.06 -37.12 -17.65
C HIS A 424 5.99 -38.21 -17.46
N PRO A 425 6.37 -39.50 -17.47
CA PRO A 425 5.46 -40.66 -17.47
C PRO A 425 4.85 -40.92 -16.07
N PRO A 426 3.79 -41.76 -15.96
CA PRO A 426 2.98 -41.87 -14.75
C PRO A 426 3.73 -42.50 -13.56
N LEU A 427 3.47 -41.96 -12.38
CA LEU A 427 4.07 -42.32 -11.09
C LEU A 427 3.62 -43.70 -10.60
N GLY A 428 4.57 -44.62 -10.50
CA GLY A 428 4.51 -45.78 -9.61
C GLY A 428 4.69 -45.37 -8.15
N SER A 429 4.07 -46.15 -7.27
CA SER A 429 4.03 -46.06 -5.81
C SER A 429 5.34 -45.62 -5.12
N GLN A 430 5.31 -44.52 -4.35
CA GLN A 430 6.29 -44.27 -3.28
C GLN A 430 5.65 -43.66 -2.02
N LYS A 431 6.12 -44.18 -0.88
CA LYS A 431 5.65 -44.01 0.51
C LYS A 431 5.87 -42.60 1.08
N PRO A 432 5.15 -42.19 2.15
CA PRO A 432 5.25 -40.85 2.71
C PRO A 432 6.56 -40.61 3.47
N VAL A 433 7.15 -39.44 3.24
CA VAL A 433 8.36 -38.94 3.92
C VAL A 433 7.98 -38.43 5.32
N ALA A 434 8.59 -39.02 6.35
CA ALA A 434 8.44 -38.60 7.75
C ALA A 434 9.25 -37.32 8.04
N CYS A 435 8.61 -36.32 8.65
CA CYS A 435 9.29 -35.17 9.25
C CYS A 435 9.95 -35.60 10.57
N HIS A 436 11.27 -35.70 10.61
CA HIS A 436 12.03 -35.81 11.86
C HIS A 436 12.17 -34.43 12.52
N SER A 437 11.52 -34.25 13.67
CA SER A 437 11.88 -33.23 14.66
C SER A 437 12.55 -33.91 15.86
N LYS A 438 13.85 -33.65 16.06
CA LYS A 438 14.53 -33.88 17.34
C LYS A 438 14.93 -32.52 17.90
N LEU A 439 14.27 -32.09 18.97
CA LEU A 439 14.75 -31.06 19.90
C LEU A 439 15.17 -31.77 21.20
N PRO A 440 16.30 -31.42 21.82
CA PRO A 440 16.75 -32.07 23.04
C PRO A 440 16.03 -31.50 24.27
N ALA A 441 15.60 -32.40 25.15
CA ALA A 441 15.01 -32.10 26.44
C ALA A 441 16.06 -31.52 27.42
N ARG A 442 15.78 -30.34 28.01
CA ARG A 442 16.50 -29.86 29.19
C ARG A 442 15.86 -30.46 30.45
N ARG A 443 16.67 -31.22 31.19
CA ARG A 443 16.36 -31.72 32.53
C ARG A 443 16.24 -30.55 33.51
N LEU A 444 15.14 -30.53 34.26
CA LEU A 444 15.04 -29.85 35.55
C LEU A 444 15.89 -30.63 36.56
N ALA A 445 16.87 -29.96 37.15
CA ALA A 445 17.55 -30.42 38.34
C ALA A 445 17.06 -29.55 39.51
N SER A 446 16.39 -30.22 40.44
CA SER A 446 16.16 -29.78 41.81
C SER A 446 17.48 -29.62 42.55
N ARG A 447 17.59 -28.58 43.38
CA ARG A 447 18.37 -28.58 44.63
C ARG A 447 18.01 -27.35 45.47
N GLU A 448 17.51 -27.68 46.66
CA GLU A 448 17.51 -26.97 47.96
C GLU A 448 16.96 -25.54 48.06
#